data_AF-A0A496BHI4-F1
#
_entry.id   AF-A0A496BHI4-F1
#
_cell.length_a   1.000
_cell.length_b   1.000
_cell.length_c   1.000
_cell.angle_alpha   90.00
_cell.angle_beta   90.00
_cell.angle_gamma   90.00
#
_symmetry.space_group_name_H-M   'P 1'
#
loop_
_entity.id
_entity.type
_entity.pdbx_description
1 polymer ?
#
loop_
_entity_poly.entity_id
_entity_poly.type
_entity_poly.pdbx_seq_one_letter_code
_entity_poly.pdbx_strand_id
1 'polypeptide(L)'
;MKEPRISLLSLRQVWEKPGIFVFSALVIGYNILVGGYEIEQGKGFTETCIAIVGHMTNCIPYAFFLTMIGFEIGGWLMIKYRMFMDERAQRIAKAEAKGKAQGIAEGKAQGIAEGKAQGITEGKAQGIAEGKAQGKTEGIAERDRMWTEWNERRLAAAAKGQPFDEPPPASTTPAPPQ
;
A
#
# COMPACT_ATOMS: atom_id res chain seq x y z
N MET A 1 14.43 15.57 13.61
CA MET A 1 13.45 16.17 12.67
C MET A 1 12.91 17.42 13.35
N LYS A 2 13.22 18.62 12.85
CA LYS A 2 12.70 19.87 13.42
C LYS A 2 11.20 19.93 13.10
N GLU A 3 10.36 20.00 14.12
CA GLU A 3 8.94 20.30 13.94
C GLU A 3 8.81 21.56 13.08
N PRO A 4 7.99 21.56 12.02
CA PRO A 4 7.69 22.79 11.32
C PRO A 4 6.95 23.67 12.31
N ARG A 5 7.65 24.63 12.93
CA ARG A 5 7.02 25.61 13.80
C ARG A 5 6.05 26.41 12.96
N ILE A 6 4.78 26.00 12.98
CA ILE A 6 3.69 26.71 12.33
C ILE A 6 3.66 28.09 12.98
N SER A 7 4.04 29.10 12.22
CA SER A 7 4.01 30.48 12.70
C SER A 7 2.56 30.88 12.92
N LEU A 8 2.18 31.18 14.17
CA LEU A 8 0.83 31.64 14.53
C LEU A 8 0.38 32.82 13.64
N LEU A 9 1.34 33.65 13.21
CA LEU A 9 1.14 34.76 12.31
C LEU A 9 0.66 34.33 10.91
N SER A 10 1.17 33.24 10.34
CA SER A 10 0.74 32.81 9.00
C SER A 10 -0.64 32.19 9.01
N LEU A 11 -1.03 31.51 10.09
CA LEU A 11 -2.38 30.98 10.26
C LEU A 11 -3.40 32.11 10.45
N ARG A 12 -3.04 33.14 11.22
CA ARG A 12 -3.86 34.33 11.47
C ARG A 12 -4.14 35.12 10.18
N GLN A 13 -3.13 35.29 9.32
CA GLN A 13 -3.28 36.02 8.06
C GLN A 13 -4.23 35.37 7.02
N VAL A 14 -4.43 34.05 7.08
CA VAL A 14 -5.35 33.34 6.17
C VAL A 14 -6.80 33.76 6.38
N TRP A 15 -7.17 34.10 7.62
CA TRP A 15 -8.56 34.36 8.01
C TRP A 15 -8.85 35.84 8.25
N GLU A 16 -7.85 36.64 8.64
CA GLU A 16 -8.02 38.09 8.84
C GLU A 16 -8.43 38.81 7.55
N LYS A 17 -7.79 38.48 6.42
CA LYS A 17 -8.05 39.18 5.14
C LYS A 17 -9.49 39.01 4.63
N PRO A 18 -10.05 37.79 4.51
CA PRO A 18 -11.45 37.64 4.10
C PRO A 18 -12.42 38.17 5.16
N GLY A 19 -12.10 38.05 6.46
CA GLY A 19 -12.94 38.59 7.54
C GLY A 19 -13.07 40.12 7.49
N ILE A 20 -11.96 40.83 7.29
CA ILE A 20 -11.95 42.30 7.13
C ILE A 20 -12.70 42.72 5.87
N PHE A 21 -12.58 41.96 4.78
CA PHE A 21 -13.32 42.21 3.54
C PHE A 21 -14.84 42.11 3.74
N VAL A 22 -15.31 41.04 4.40
CA VAL A 22 -16.74 40.85 4.70
C VAL A 22 -17.25 41.93 5.66
N PHE A 23 -16.48 42.26 6.72
CA PHE A 23 -16.84 43.32 7.64
C PHE A 23 -16.98 44.68 6.94
N SER A 24 -16.03 45.03 6.06
CA SER A 24 -16.09 46.26 5.26
C SER A 24 -17.34 46.28 4.37
N ALA A 25 -17.68 45.17 3.71
CA ALA A 25 -18.87 45.06 2.88
C ALA A 25 -20.17 45.24 3.68
N LEU A 26 -20.25 44.66 4.89
CA LEU A 26 -21.42 44.80 5.76
C LEU A 26 -21.59 46.24 6.26
N VAL A 27 -20.51 46.91 6.65
CA VAL A 27 -20.55 48.31 7.06
C VAL A 27 -21.04 49.19 5.90
N ILE A 28 -20.52 49.00 4.68
CA ILE A 28 -20.97 49.73 3.50
C ILE A 28 -22.46 49.48 3.24
N GLY A 29 -22.92 48.23 3.29
CA GLY A 29 -24.33 47.89 3.11
C GLY A 29 -25.25 48.53 4.15
N TYR A 30 -24.84 48.55 5.42
CA TYR A 30 -25.57 49.21 6.50
C TYR A 30 -25.71 50.72 6.28
N ASN A 31 -24.64 51.39 5.85
CA ASN A 31 -24.69 52.82 5.54
C ASN A 31 -25.68 53.14 4.41
N ILE A 32 -25.72 52.32 3.36
CA ILE A 32 -26.65 52.51 2.24
C ILE A 32 -28.10 52.33 2.70
N LEU A 33 -28.37 51.28 3.50
CA LEU A 33 -29.72 50.96 3.97
C LEU A 33 -30.27 52.04 4.92
N VAL A 34 -29.48 52.44 5.91
CA VAL A 34 -29.90 53.46 6.90
C VAL A 34 -29.97 54.84 6.26
N GLY A 35 -29.03 55.16 5.36
CA GLY A 35 -29.08 56.40 4.59
C GLY A 35 -30.35 56.53 3.77
N GLY A 36 -30.78 55.47 3.08
CA GLY A 36 -32.05 55.45 2.34
C GLY A 36 -33.27 55.64 3.26
N TYR A 37 -33.31 54.91 4.38
CA TYR A 37 -34.41 54.97 5.34
C TYR A 37 -34.58 56.37 5.99
N GLU A 38 -33.50 57.05 6.32
CA GLU A 38 -33.58 58.36 6.98
C GLU A 38 -33.89 59.51 6.02
N ILE A 39 -33.46 59.39 4.75
CA ILE A 39 -33.86 60.33 3.69
C ILE A 39 -35.36 60.22 3.42
N GLU A 40 -35.94 59.01 3.44
CA GLU A 40 -37.38 58.80 3.32
C GLU A 40 -38.18 59.41 4.49
N GLN A 41 -37.58 59.54 5.68
CA GLN A 41 -38.19 60.24 6.82
C GLN A 41 -38.05 61.78 6.77
N GLY A 42 -37.42 62.32 5.74
CA GLY A 42 -37.29 63.77 5.54
C GLY A 42 -36.21 64.43 6.41
N LYS A 43 -35.32 63.65 7.04
CA LYS A 43 -34.15 64.19 7.75
C LYS A 43 -33.12 64.73 6.76
N GLY A 44 -32.46 65.83 7.13
CA GLY A 44 -31.38 66.39 6.33
C GLY A 44 -30.15 65.49 6.34
N PHE A 45 -29.35 65.53 5.27
CA PHE A 45 -28.13 64.73 5.11
C PHE A 45 -27.20 64.80 6.33
N THR A 46 -27.04 66.00 6.92
CA THR A 46 -26.16 66.23 8.08
C THR A 46 -26.67 65.52 9.35
N GLU A 47 -27.99 65.46 9.54
CA GLU A 47 -28.60 64.77 10.68
C GLU A 47 -28.49 63.25 10.52
N THR A 48 -28.65 62.75 9.29
CA THR A 48 -28.42 61.33 8.94
C THR A 48 -26.97 60.93 9.20
N CYS A 49 -26.00 61.76 8.82
CA CYS A 49 -24.59 61.49 9.13
C CYS A 49 -24.33 61.44 10.64
N ILE A 50 -24.89 62.35 11.43
CA ILE A 50 -24.70 62.37 12.89
C ILE A 50 -25.33 61.13 13.54
N ALA A 51 -26.53 60.73 13.11
CA ALA A 51 -27.19 59.53 13.59
C ALA A 51 -26.33 58.29 13.30
N ILE A 52 -25.95 58.09 12.04
CA ILE A 52 -25.11 56.96 11.60
C ILE A 52 -23.80 56.91 12.39
N VAL A 53 -23.12 58.06 12.58
CA VAL A 53 -21.89 58.14 13.37
C VAL A 53 -22.14 57.76 14.84
N GLY A 54 -23.27 58.17 15.42
CA GLY A 54 -23.68 57.76 16.77
C GLY A 54 -23.92 56.25 16.90
N HIS A 55 -24.64 55.64 15.96
CA HIS A 55 -24.87 54.20 15.90
C HIS A 55 -23.54 53.43 15.76
N MET A 56 -22.64 53.91 14.90
CA MET A 56 -21.32 53.34 14.72
C MET A 56 -20.46 53.43 15.97
N THR A 57 -20.41 54.60 16.63
CA THR A 57 -19.57 54.80 17.82
C THR A 57 -19.95 53.87 18.96
N ASN A 58 -21.25 53.58 19.11
CA ASN A 58 -21.72 52.64 20.13
C ASN A 58 -21.57 51.17 19.71
N CYS A 59 -21.72 50.83 18.42
CA CYS A 59 -21.69 49.44 17.96
C CYS A 59 -20.27 48.92 17.68
N ILE A 60 -19.37 49.78 17.18
CA ILE A 60 -18.01 49.41 16.78
C ILE A 60 -17.21 48.77 17.92
N PRO A 61 -17.22 49.29 19.18
CA PRO A 61 -16.49 48.67 20.27
C PRO A 61 -16.97 47.24 20.54
N TYR A 62 -18.27 47.01 20.62
CA TYR A 62 -18.82 45.67 20.88
C TYR A 62 -18.56 44.71 19.72
N ALA A 63 -18.72 45.17 18.48
CA ALA A 63 -18.39 44.37 17.29
C ALA A 63 -16.89 44.03 17.24
N PHE A 64 -16.02 44.97 17.60
CA PHE A 64 -14.58 44.75 17.67
C PHE A 64 -14.24 43.70 18.75
N PHE A 65 -14.78 43.84 19.97
CA PHE A 65 -14.52 42.87 21.03
C PHE A 65 -15.08 41.47 20.71
N LEU A 66 -16.28 41.38 20.14
CA LEU A 66 -16.87 40.09 19.73
C LEU A 66 -16.06 39.41 18.61
N THR A 67 -15.60 40.18 17.62
CA THR A 67 -14.77 39.64 16.54
C THR A 67 -13.37 39.28 17.03
N MET A 68 -12.76 40.06 17.92
CA MET A 68 -11.47 39.72 18.53
C MET A 68 -11.56 38.42 19.33
N ILE A 69 -12.57 38.29 20.20
CA ILE A 69 -12.78 37.09 21.01
C ILE A 69 -13.06 35.88 20.12
N GLY A 70 -13.96 36.03 19.13
CA GLY A 70 -14.28 34.95 18.18
C GLY A 70 -13.07 34.51 17.36
N PHE A 71 -12.21 35.46 16.95
CA PHE A 71 -11.00 35.17 16.20
C PHE A 71 -9.94 34.46 17.05
N GLU A 72 -9.74 34.86 18.31
CA GLU A 72 -8.81 34.19 19.22
C GLU A 72 -9.28 32.77 19.57
N ILE A 73 -10.56 32.57 19.85
CA ILE A 73 -11.14 31.23 20.11
C ILE A 73 -11.08 30.36 18.85
N GLY A 74 -11.48 30.90 17.69
CA GLY A 74 -11.45 30.20 16.42
C GLY A 74 -10.03 29.81 16.01
N GLY A 75 -9.07 30.71 16.18
CA GLY A 75 -7.65 30.45 15.95
C GLY A 75 -7.12 29.33 16.85
N TRP A 76 -7.40 29.39 18.15
CA TRP A 76 -7.04 28.34 19.11
C TRP A 76 -7.64 26.98 18.74
N LEU A 77 -8.93 26.94 18.40
CA LEU A 77 -9.64 25.72 18.02
C LEU A 77 -9.02 25.10 16.77
N MET A 78 -8.70 25.92 15.76
CA MET A 78 -8.09 25.45 14.51
C MET A 78 -6.67 24.92 14.71
N ILE A 79 -5.87 25.56 15.57
CA ILE A 79 -4.54 25.06 15.94
C ILE A 79 -4.68 23.69 16.59
N LYS A 80 -5.57 23.55 17.58
CA LYS A 80 -5.84 22.27 18.24
C LYS A 80 -6.35 21.21 17.27
N TYR A 81 -7.27 21.58 16.37
CA TYR A 81 -7.81 20.69 15.35
C TYR A 81 -6.70 20.19 14.41
N ARG A 82 -5.80 21.07 13.97
CA ARG A 82 -4.70 20.70 13.09
C ARG A 82 -3.68 19.80 13.77
N MET A 83 -3.30 20.09 15.01
CA MET A 83 -2.43 19.21 15.80
C MET A 83 -3.05 17.81 15.95
N PHE A 84 -4.35 17.76 16.26
CA PHE A 84 -5.08 16.50 16.36
C PHE A 84 -5.11 15.71 15.04
N MET A 85 -5.30 16.42 13.92
CA MET A 85 -5.29 15.79 12.59
C MET A 85 -3.90 15.29 12.20
N ASP A 86 -2.84 16.04 12.49
CA ASP A 86 -1.46 15.65 12.22
C ASP A 86 -1.07 14.40 13.05
N GLU A 87 -1.46 14.34 14.33
CA GLU A 87 -1.27 13.15 15.16
C GLU A 87 -1.99 11.93 14.59
N ARG A 88 -3.23 12.09 14.11
CA ARG A 88 -3.99 11.00 13.47
C ARG A 88 -3.29 10.52 12.20
N ALA A 89 -2.82 11.44 11.37
CA ALA A 89 -2.09 11.10 10.16
C ALA A 89 -0.81 10.31 10.48
N GLN A 90 -0.05 10.74 11.50
CA GLN A 90 1.14 10.01 11.94
C GLN A 90 0.80 8.62 12.49
N ARG A 91 -0.29 8.48 13.26
CA ARG A 91 -0.74 7.16 13.76
C ARG A 91 -1.08 6.21 12.61
N ILE A 92 -1.81 6.68 11.61
CA ILE A 92 -2.16 5.89 10.42
C ILE A 92 -0.91 5.50 9.65
N ALA A 93 -0.01 6.45 9.37
CA ALA A 93 1.23 6.17 8.66
C ALA A 93 2.12 5.15 9.38
N LYS A 94 2.21 5.24 10.72
CA LYS A 94 2.93 4.24 11.53
C LYS A 94 2.27 2.86 11.49
N ALA A 95 0.94 2.81 11.56
CA ALA A 95 0.20 1.56 11.47
C ALA A 95 0.37 0.90 10.10
N GLU A 96 0.31 1.67 9.02
CA GLU A 96 0.54 1.19 7.66
C GLU A 96 1.97 0.69 7.46
N ALA A 97 2.97 1.44 7.93
CA ALA A 97 4.37 1.03 7.86
C ALA A 97 4.61 -0.28 8.62
N LYS A 98 4.02 -0.42 9.82
CA LYS A 98 4.11 -1.66 10.61
C LYS A 98 3.40 -2.82 9.92
N GLY A 99 2.19 -2.60 9.41
CA GLY A 99 1.42 -3.60 8.68
C GLY A 99 2.13 -4.08 7.42
N LYS A 100 2.73 -3.17 6.65
CA LYS A 100 3.54 -3.51 5.47
C LYS A 100 4.79 -4.30 5.83
N ALA A 101 5.49 -3.89 6.89
CA ALA A 101 6.67 -4.61 7.36
C ALA A 101 6.33 -6.03 7.83
N GLN A 102 5.24 -6.19 8.60
CA GLN A 102 4.76 -7.50 9.03
C GLN A 102 4.31 -8.36 7.84
N GLY A 103 3.50 -7.82 6.93
CA GLY A 103 3.05 -8.54 5.75
C GLY A 103 4.18 -9.00 4.83
N ILE A 104 5.24 -8.19 4.65
CA ILE A 104 6.43 -8.59 3.90
C ILE A 104 7.19 -9.71 4.64
N ALA A 105 7.35 -9.58 5.96
CA ALA A 105 8.07 -10.57 6.75
C ALA A 105 7.33 -11.93 6.76
N GLU A 106 6.03 -11.91 7.03
CA GLU A 106 5.17 -13.10 7.04
C GLU A 106 5.06 -13.71 5.66
N GLY A 107 4.77 -12.92 4.63
CA GLY A 107 4.68 -13.39 3.24
C GLY A 107 6.00 -13.99 2.73
N LYS A 108 7.15 -13.40 3.10
CA LYS A 108 8.46 -13.96 2.75
C LYS A 108 8.75 -15.25 3.51
N ALA A 109 8.40 -15.32 4.79
CA ALA A 109 8.59 -16.52 5.59
C ALA A 109 7.72 -17.69 5.08
N GLN A 110 6.43 -17.43 4.82
CA GLN A 110 5.51 -18.42 4.26
C GLN A 110 5.93 -18.84 2.85
N GLY A 111 6.22 -17.90 1.96
CA GLY A 111 6.64 -18.21 0.59
C GLY A 111 7.93 -19.03 0.52
N ILE A 112 8.91 -18.77 1.40
CA ILE A 112 10.14 -19.58 1.49
C ILE A 112 9.81 -20.98 2.04
N ALA A 113 8.98 -21.09 3.07
CA ALA A 113 8.62 -22.38 3.66
C ALA A 113 7.85 -23.27 2.67
N GLU A 114 6.82 -22.72 2.03
CA GLU A 114 6.00 -23.42 1.05
C GLU A 114 6.81 -23.77 -0.20
N GLY A 115 7.56 -22.82 -0.76
CA GLY A 115 8.39 -23.06 -1.95
C GLY A 115 9.47 -24.10 -1.71
N LYS A 116 10.09 -24.11 -0.51
CA LYS A 116 11.08 -25.13 -0.14
C LYS A 116 10.43 -26.51 0.06
N ALA A 117 9.26 -26.57 0.69
CA ALA A 117 8.54 -27.83 0.89
C ALA A 117 8.10 -28.44 -0.45
N GLN A 118 7.48 -27.64 -1.32
CA GLN A 118 7.06 -28.09 -2.65
C GLN A 118 8.27 -28.50 -3.50
N GLY A 119 9.30 -27.66 -3.58
CA GLY A 119 10.50 -27.96 -4.37
C GLY A 119 11.25 -29.23 -3.93
N ILE A 120 11.32 -29.51 -2.62
CA ILE A 120 11.92 -30.77 -2.12
C ILE A 120 11.05 -31.97 -2.50
N THR A 121 9.73 -31.84 -2.41
CA THR A 121 8.80 -32.94 -2.65
C THR A 121 8.75 -33.29 -4.13
N GLU A 122 8.55 -32.30 -5.00
CA GLU A 122 8.53 -32.47 -6.45
C GLU A 122 9.89 -32.89 -7.00
N GLY A 123 10.97 -32.24 -6.56
CA GLY A 123 12.33 -32.58 -6.99
C GLY A 123 12.74 -34.00 -6.61
N LYS A 124 12.38 -34.47 -5.41
CA LYS A 124 12.62 -35.87 -5.02
C LYS A 124 11.76 -36.84 -5.84
N ALA A 125 10.49 -36.53 -6.06
CA ALA A 125 9.59 -37.40 -6.82
C ALA A 125 10.07 -37.54 -8.28
N GLN A 126 10.40 -36.43 -8.93
CA GLN A 126 10.94 -36.42 -10.29
C GLN A 126 12.29 -37.13 -10.37
N GLY A 127 13.23 -36.82 -9.47
CA GLY A 127 14.54 -37.46 -9.47
C GLY A 127 14.48 -38.98 -9.27
N ILE A 128 13.58 -39.48 -8.41
CA ILE A 128 13.36 -40.92 -8.22
C ILE A 128 12.74 -41.54 -9.48
N ALA A 129 11.74 -40.89 -10.08
CA ALA A 129 11.07 -41.39 -11.27
C ALA A 129 12.02 -41.46 -12.47
N GLU A 130 12.76 -40.38 -12.73
CA GLU A 130 13.74 -40.31 -13.82
C GLU A 130 14.89 -41.29 -13.60
N GLY A 131 15.46 -41.34 -12.39
CA GLY A 131 16.54 -42.28 -12.08
C GLY A 131 16.11 -43.75 -12.23
N LYS A 132 14.88 -44.09 -11.84
CA LYS A 132 14.34 -45.44 -12.02
C LYS A 132 14.06 -45.76 -13.49
N ALA A 133 13.58 -44.79 -14.27
CA ALA A 133 13.33 -44.95 -15.70
C ALA A 133 14.64 -45.10 -16.50
N GLN A 134 15.62 -44.25 -16.24
CA GLN A 134 16.95 -44.32 -16.86
C GLN A 134 17.65 -45.63 -16.49
N GLY A 135 17.74 -45.97 -15.21
CA GLY A 135 18.38 -47.22 -14.77
C GLY A 135 17.70 -48.48 -15.34
N LYS A 136 16.37 -48.47 -15.50
CA LYS A 136 15.65 -49.55 -16.18
C LYS A 136 15.99 -49.62 -17.67
N THR A 137 16.07 -48.48 -18.34
CA THR A 137 16.34 -48.40 -19.78
C THR A 137 17.78 -48.82 -20.09
N GLU A 138 18.74 -48.33 -19.30
CA GLU A 138 20.15 -48.70 -19.40
C GLU A 138 20.34 -50.19 -19.10
N GLY A 139 19.72 -50.72 -18.05
CA GLY A 139 19.78 -52.15 -17.73
C GLY A 139 19.17 -53.05 -18.81
N ILE A 140 18.10 -52.61 -19.48
CA ILE A 140 17.54 -53.33 -20.64
C ILE A 140 18.51 -53.26 -21.82
N ALA A 141 19.04 -52.08 -22.14
CA ALA A 141 19.97 -51.91 -23.26
C ALA A 141 21.29 -52.70 -23.06
N GLU A 142 21.81 -52.75 -21.84
CA GLU A 142 22.98 -53.56 -21.50
C GLU A 142 22.69 -55.05 -21.67
N ARG A 143 21.53 -55.51 -21.19
CA ARG A 143 21.08 -56.90 -21.41
C ARG A 143 20.97 -57.24 -22.89
N ASP A 144 20.35 -56.38 -23.68
CA ASP A 144 20.14 -56.64 -25.11
C ASP A 144 21.47 -56.71 -25.86
N ARG A 145 22.46 -55.88 -25.49
CA ARG A 145 23.83 -55.97 -26.00
C ARG A 145 24.48 -57.29 -25.65
N MET A 146 24.46 -57.68 -24.37
CA MET A 146 25.00 -58.98 -23.93
C MET A 146 24.37 -60.16 -24.67
N TRP A 147 23.05 -60.12 -24.88
CA TRP A 147 22.32 -61.17 -25.59
C TRP A 147 22.69 -61.24 -27.06
N THR A 148 22.86 -60.08 -27.71
CA THR A 148 23.28 -59.98 -29.11
C THR A 148 24.69 -60.58 -29.29
N GLU A 149 25.64 -60.17 -28.45
CA GLU A 149 27.02 -60.68 -28.48
C GLU A 149 27.09 -62.20 -28.22
N TRP A 150 26.30 -62.71 -27.28
CA TRP A 150 26.23 -64.15 -27.02
C TRP A 150 25.65 -64.92 -28.22
N ASN A 151 24.60 -64.39 -28.85
CA ASN A 151 23.97 -65.05 -30.00
C ASN A 151 24.89 -65.08 -31.23
N GLU A 152 25.68 -64.02 -31.44
CA GLU A 152 26.72 -63.99 -32.47
C GLU A 152 27.78 -65.08 -32.24
N ARG A 153 28.26 -65.24 -30.99
CA ARG A 153 29.22 -66.31 -30.65
C ARG A 153 28.64 -67.70 -30.89
N ARG A 154 27.38 -67.91 -30.51
CA ARG A 154 26.67 -69.18 -30.73
C ARG A 154 26.55 -69.52 -32.22
N LEU A 155 26.15 -68.55 -33.06
CA LEU A 155 26.04 -68.73 -34.51
C LEU A 155 27.40 -68.98 -35.16
N ALA A 156 28.45 -68.30 -34.71
CA ALA A 156 29.82 -68.52 -35.19
C ALA A 156 30.37 -69.91 -34.84
N ALA A 157 30.07 -70.42 -33.64
CA ALA A 157 30.42 -71.79 -33.24
C ALA A 157 29.67 -72.84 -34.08
N ALA A 158 28.37 -72.62 -34.32
CA ALA A 158 27.55 -73.48 -35.17
C ALA A 158 28.08 -73.52 -36.63
N ALA A 159 28.49 -72.37 -37.19
CA ALA A 159 29.07 -72.29 -38.52
C ALA A 159 30.42 -73.04 -38.66
N LYS A 160 31.15 -73.19 -37.55
CA LYS A 160 32.42 -73.94 -37.48
C LYS A 160 32.23 -75.43 -37.12
N GLY A 161 31.00 -75.87 -36.88
CA GLY A 161 30.70 -77.25 -36.48
C GLY A 161 31.18 -77.62 -35.07
N GLN A 162 31.42 -76.63 -34.20
CA GLN A 162 31.88 -76.84 -32.83
C GLN A 162 30.70 -76.81 -31.83
N PRO A 163 30.68 -77.69 -30.81
CA PRO A 163 29.68 -77.61 -29.74
C PRO A 163 29.83 -76.30 -28.97
N PHE A 164 28.70 -75.69 -28.58
CA PHE A 164 28.64 -74.41 -27.87
C PHE A 164 28.06 -74.64 -26.47
N ASP A 165 28.93 -74.62 -25.46
CA ASP A 165 28.60 -74.92 -24.05
C ASP A 165 28.59 -73.67 -23.15
N GLU A 166 28.72 -72.46 -23.74
CA GLU A 166 28.74 -71.22 -22.96
C GLU A 166 27.32 -70.89 -22.45
N PRO A 167 27.11 -70.77 -21.13
CA PRO A 167 25.79 -70.52 -20.57
C PRO A 167 25.25 -69.17 -21.05
N PRO A 168 23.94 -69.06 -21.31
CA PRO A 168 23.35 -67.79 -21.72
C PRO A 168 23.52 -66.72 -20.63
N PRO A 169 23.69 -65.44 -21.01
CA PRO A 169 23.77 -64.35 -20.05
C PRO A 169 22.53 -64.33 -19.16
N ALA A 170 22.73 -64.15 -17.85
CA ALA A 170 21.69 -64.31 -16.84
C ALA A 170 20.46 -63.44 -17.12
N SER A 171 19.30 -64.07 -17.31
CA SER A 171 18.02 -63.37 -17.30
C SER A 171 17.63 -63.07 -15.86
N THR A 172 17.97 -61.88 -15.37
CA THR A 172 17.27 -61.31 -14.22
C THR A 172 15.89 -60.83 -14.67
N THR A 173 15.03 -61.78 -15.05
CA THR A 173 13.59 -61.55 -15.16
C THR A 173 13.08 -61.53 -13.72
N PRO A 174 12.49 -60.43 -13.22
CA PRO A 174 11.75 -60.52 -11.97
C PRO A 174 10.62 -61.53 -12.23
N ALA A 175 10.58 -62.61 -11.44
CA ALA A 175 9.47 -63.54 -11.49
C ALA A 175 8.15 -62.75 -11.40
N PRO A 176 7.13 -63.08 -12.21
CA PRO A 176 5.83 -62.43 -12.07
C PRO A 176 5.33 -62.67 -10.64
N PRO A 177 4.80 -61.65 -9.96
CA PRO A 177 4.32 -61.80 -8.59
C PRO A 177 3.23 -62.88 -8.56
N GLN A 178 3.43 -63.89 -7.70
CA GLN A 178 2.40 -64.85 -7.30
C GLN A 178 1.40 -64.19 -6.36
#